data_AF-A0A949RMT4-F1
#
_entry.id   AF-A0A949RMT4-F1
#
_cell.length_a   1.000
_cell.length_b   1.000
_cell.length_c   1.000
_cell.angle_alpha   90.00
_cell.angle_beta   90.00
_cell.angle_gamma   90.00
#
_symmetry.space_group_name_H-M   'P 1'
#
loop_
_entity.id
_entity.type
_entity.pdbx_description
1 polymer ?
#
loop_
_entity_poly.entity_id
_entity_poly.type
_entity_poly.pdbx_seq_one_letter_code
_entity_poly.pdbx_strand_id
1 'polypeptide(L)'
;MAARWTTPDASTPVYKAIRMYRNYDGAKSTFGETSVSAAGPNPDDVSVFASTRAYDGALTVMVISKYTGGNTPVTVNLEHFAASGAARVYQLSASNAITRLADVTVSGGTLSTVAPSPSVTLFIVPPASRCDCNRDGAVNVLDVQRLVNVVLGVSPPLGTEDLNRDGRADVVDLQMLVNVVLGGTCPE
;
A
#
# COMPACT_ATOMS: atom_id res chain seq x y z
N MET A 1 5.17 -23.49 12.35
CA MET A 1 4.07 -24.02 11.50
C MET A 1 2.79 -24.06 12.32
N ALA A 2 1.63 -23.85 11.70
CA ALA A 2 0.31 -23.99 12.34
C ALA A 2 -0.69 -24.61 11.35
N ALA A 3 -1.66 -25.37 11.84
CA ALA A 3 -2.73 -25.96 11.05
C ALA A 3 -4.08 -25.77 11.77
N ARG A 4 -5.05 -25.13 11.10
CA ARG A 4 -6.41 -24.98 11.64
C ARG A 4 -7.16 -26.31 11.53
N TRP A 5 -7.89 -26.67 12.58
CA TRP A 5 -8.79 -27.82 12.57
C TRP A 5 -10.26 -27.35 12.52
N THR A 6 -11.04 -27.58 11.46
CA THR A 6 -10.73 -28.06 10.10
C THR A 6 -10.69 -26.89 9.10
N THR A 7 -10.85 -27.12 7.79
CA THR A 7 -11.05 -26.05 6.81
C THR A 7 -12.44 -25.41 7.02
N PRO A 8 -12.53 -24.07 7.23
CA PRO A 8 -13.82 -23.40 7.34
C PRO A 8 -14.54 -23.38 5.98
N ASP A 9 -15.88 -23.45 6.02
CA ASP A 9 -16.70 -23.34 4.81
C ASP A 9 -16.50 -21.98 4.12
N ALA A 10 -16.46 -21.97 2.80
CA ALA A 10 -16.13 -20.79 1.99
C ALA A 10 -17.13 -19.63 2.16
N SER A 11 -18.37 -19.93 2.54
CA SER A 11 -19.40 -18.93 2.82
C SER A 11 -19.15 -18.16 4.12
N THR A 12 -18.30 -18.65 5.02
CA THR A 12 -18.13 -18.07 6.36
C THR A 12 -17.18 -16.86 6.38
N PRO A 13 -17.31 -15.96 7.38
CA PRO A 13 -16.33 -14.88 7.59
C PRO A 13 -14.97 -15.43 8.04
N VAL A 14 -14.91 -16.61 8.67
CA VAL A 14 -13.64 -17.22 9.09
C VAL A 14 -12.79 -17.61 7.88
N TYR A 15 -13.40 -18.18 6.84
CA TYR A 15 -12.71 -18.45 5.57
C TYR A 15 -12.18 -17.16 4.94
N LYS A 16 -12.98 -16.10 4.97
CA LYS A 16 -12.59 -14.78 4.43
C LYS A 16 -11.50 -14.11 5.25
N ALA A 17 -11.48 -14.27 6.58
CA ALA A 17 -10.41 -13.77 7.44
C ALA A 17 -9.05 -14.41 7.08
N ILE A 18 -9.02 -15.71 6.76
CA ILE A 18 -7.80 -16.37 6.25
C ILE A 18 -7.44 -15.84 4.85
N ARG A 19 -8.43 -15.62 3.98
CA ARG A 19 -8.20 -14.99 2.68
C ARG A 19 -7.65 -13.57 2.78
N MET A 20 -8.00 -12.78 3.81
CA MET A 20 -7.40 -11.45 4.00
C MET A 20 -5.85 -11.50 4.04
N TYR A 21 -5.27 -12.60 4.53
CA TYR A 21 -3.81 -12.79 4.54
C TYR A 21 -3.23 -13.43 3.28
N ARG A 22 -4.02 -14.20 2.52
CA ARG A 22 -3.48 -15.14 1.51
C ARG A 22 -4.07 -14.98 0.11
N ASN A 23 -5.18 -14.27 -0.04
CA ASN A 23 -5.88 -14.04 -1.30
C ASN A 23 -6.97 -12.96 -1.13
N TYR A 24 -6.59 -11.76 -0.70
CA TYR A 24 -7.55 -10.69 -0.37
C TYR A 24 -8.23 -10.09 -1.61
N ASP A 25 -7.62 -10.21 -2.78
CA ASP A 25 -8.08 -9.64 -4.04
C ASP A 25 -8.64 -10.67 -5.05
N GLY A 26 -8.58 -11.96 -4.72
CA GLY A 26 -8.93 -13.04 -5.65
C GLY A 26 -7.81 -13.42 -6.62
N ALA A 27 -6.75 -12.61 -6.73
CA ALA A 27 -5.59 -12.81 -7.61
C ALA A 27 -4.38 -13.44 -6.88
N LYS A 28 -4.59 -13.93 -5.65
CA LYS A 28 -3.58 -14.55 -4.78
C LYS A 28 -2.51 -13.58 -4.27
N SER A 29 -2.77 -12.28 -4.26
CA SER A 29 -1.93 -11.37 -3.50
C SER A 29 -2.04 -11.68 -1.99
N THR A 30 -0.94 -11.47 -1.27
CA THR A 30 -0.82 -11.93 0.12
C THR A 30 -0.37 -10.80 1.04
N PHE A 31 -0.58 -10.97 2.33
CA PHE A 31 0.14 -10.20 3.35
C PHE A 31 1.67 -10.39 3.17
N GLY A 32 2.45 -9.44 3.65
CA GLY A 32 3.92 -9.52 3.60
C GLY A 32 4.48 -10.63 4.49
N GLU A 33 5.68 -11.08 4.13
CA GLU A 33 6.39 -12.18 4.79
C GLU A 33 7.37 -11.73 5.87
N THR A 34 7.77 -10.45 5.87
CA THR A 34 8.70 -9.91 6.88
C THR A 34 7.95 -9.04 7.87
N SER A 35 7.70 -9.56 9.08
CA SER A 35 7.00 -8.82 10.13
C SER A 35 7.79 -7.57 10.55
N VAL A 36 7.08 -6.46 10.73
CA VAL A 36 7.63 -5.23 11.31
C VAL A 36 6.83 -4.82 12.54
N SER A 37 7.37 -3.89 13.34
CA SER A 37 6.69 -3.41 14.54
C SER A 37 5.36 -2.75 14.19
N ALA A 38 4.30 -3.12 14.91
CA ALA A 38 2.99 -2.48 14.84
C ALA A 38 2.40 -2.45 16.25
N ALA A 39 2.02 -1.26 16.71
CA ALA A 39 1.41 -1.05 18.02
C ALA A 39 0.06 -0.36 17.85
N GLY A 40 -0.92 -0.81 18.64
CA GLY A 40 -2.24 -0.19 18.78
C GLY A 40 -2.51 0.20 20.23
N PRO A 41 -3.54 1.03 20.50
CA PRO A 41 -3.81 1.55 21.84
C PRO A 41 -4.26 0.47 22.83
N ASN A 42 -5.15 -0.43 22.40
CA ASN A 42 -5.65 -1.55 23.20
C ASN A 42 -5.97 -2.74 22.29
N PRO A 43 -5.26 -3.89 22.40
CA PRO A 43 -5.50 -5.06 21.56
C PRO A 43 -6.87 -5.72 21.79
N ASP A 44 -7.54 -5.46 22.91
CA ASP A 44 -8.90 -5.95 23.17
C ASP A 44 -9.94 -5.27 22.29
N ASP A 45 -9.71 -4.00 21.95
CA ASP A 45 -10.58 -3.19 21.08
C ASP A 45 -10.11 -3.21 19.62
N VAL A 46 -8.80 -3.05 19.40
CA VAL A 46 -8.19 -2.99 18.08
C VAL A 46 -6.86 -3.72 18.06
N SER A 47 -6.73 -4.77 17.25
CA SER A 47 -5.45 -5.44 17.00
C SER A 47 -4.85 -4.98 15.69
N VAL A 48 -3.53 -4.77 15.65
CA VAL A 48 -2.80 -4.32 14.46
C VAL A 48 -1.61 -5.23 14.19
N PHE A 49 -1.39 -5.57 12.93
CA PHE A 49 -0.22 -6.33 12.46
C PHE A 49 0.34 -5.67 11.21
N ALA A 50 1.66 -5.62 11.06
CA ALA A 50 2.30 -5.07 9.86
C ALA A 50 3.46 -5.94 9.38
N SER A 51 3.68 -5.93 8.06
CA SER A 51 4.79 -6.63 7.43
C SER A 51 5.17 -5.97 6.11
N THR A 52 6.45 -6.02 5.76
CA THR A 52 6.92 -5.71 4.40
C THR A 52 6.83 -6.95 3.52
N ARG A 53 6.61 -6.71 2.22
CA ARG A 53 6.40 -7.73 1.20
C ARG A 53 7.49 -7.66 0.13
N ALA A 54 8.22 -8.74 -0.10
CA ALA A 54 9.45 -8.71 -0.88
C ALA A 54 9.25 -8.44 -2.37
N TYR A 55 8.16 -8.91 -2.98
CA TYR A 55 8.02 -8.86 -4.44
C TYR A 55 7.68 -7.46 -4.99
N ASP A 56 7.10 -6.58 -4.17
CA ASP A 56 6.73 -5.22 -4.55
C ASP A 56 7.13 -4.15 -3.51
N GLY A 57 7.82 -4.55 -2.45
CA GLY A 57 8.25 -3.66 -1.37
C GLY A 57 7.11 -3.06 -0.54
N ALA A 58 5.86 -3.49 -0.75
CA ALA A 58 4.71 -2.89 -0.08
C ALA A 58 4.71 -3.17 1.42
N LEU A 59 4.32 -2.19 2.21
CA LEU A 59 3.96 -2.37 3.61
C LEU A 59 2.49 -2.75 3.70
N THR A 60 2.21 -3.96 4.19
CA THR A 60 0.85 -4.43 4.45
C THR A 60 0.51 -4.25 5.92
N VAL A 61 -0.57 -3.55 6.23
CA VAL A 61 -1.03 -3.29 7.60
C VAL A 61 -2.44 -3.85 7.77
N MET A 62 -2.61 -4.80 8.69
CA MET A 62 -3.89 -5.37 9.07
C MET A 62 -4.39 -4.69 10.34
N VAL A 63 -5.59 -4.11 10.30
CA VAL A 63 -6.28 -3.51 11.45
C VAL A 63 -7.58 -4.28 11.70
N ILE A 64 -7.76 -4.79 12.90
CA ILE A 64 -8.93 -5.56 13.32
C ILE A 64 -9.68 -4.77 14.38
N SER A 65 -10.84 -4.21 14.01
CA SER A 65 -11.76 -3.57 14.94
C SER A 65 -12.66 -4.63 15.60
N LYS A 66 -12.53 -4.76 16.92
CA LYS A 66 -13.28 -5.71 17.77
C LYS A 66 -14.39 -5.03 18.57
N TYR A 67 -14.59 -3.73 18.39
CA TYR A 67 -15.77 -3.05 18.90
C TYR A 67 -17.04 -3.83 18.48
N THR A 68 -18.10 -3.68 19.26
CA THR A 68 -19.39 -4.36 19.02
C THR A 68 -20.46 -3.42 18.46
N GLY A 69 -20.18 -2.11 18.38
CA GLY A 69 -21.00 -1.14 17.66
C GLY A 69 -20.22 0.11 17.25
N GLY A 70 -20.83 0.93 16.40
CA GLY A 70 -20.28 2.21 15.95
C GLY A 70 -19.20 2.11 14.88
N ASN A 71 -18.62 3.26 14.55
CA ASN A 71 -17.50 3.39 13.63
C ASN A 71 -16.29 3.90 14.40
N THR A 72 -15.12 3.32 14.14
CA THR A 72 -13.87 3.68 14.82
C THR A 72 -12.99 4.47 13.85
N PRO A 73 -12.65 5.74 14.16
CA PRO A 73 -11.59 6.43 13.45
C PRO A 73 -10.27 5.67 13.60
N VAL A 74 -9.59 5.41 12.49
CA VAL A 74 -8.31 4.71 12.45
C VAL A 74 -7.28 5.65 11.84
N THR A 75 -6.26 5.98 12.61
CA THR A 75 -5.06 6.68 12.13
C THR A 75 -3.88 5.73 12.24
N VAL A 76 -3.19 5.49 11.13
CA VAL A 76 -1.97 4.68 11.09
C VAL A 76 -0.81 5.61 10.77
N ASN A 77 0.17 5.66 11.68
CA ASN A 77 1.43 6.38 11.49
C ASN A 77 2.50 5.40 11.05
N LEU A 78 3.20 5.76 9.98
CA LEU A 78 4.25 4.98 9.34
C LEU A 78 5.59 5.64 9.68
N GLU A 79 6.40 4.93 10.46
CA GLU A 79 7.76 5.34 10.78
C GLU A 79 8.74 4.48 9.98
N HIS A 80 9.82 5.11 9.50
CA HIS A 80 10.89 4.43 8.74
C HIS A 80 10.42 3.70 7.46
N PHE A 81 9.26 4.09 6.91
CA PHE A 81 8.77 3.61 5.63
C PHE A 81 8.40 4.81 4.75
N ALA A 82 9.18 5.02 3.68
CA ALA A 82 8.86 6.02 2.68
C ALA A 82 7.73 5.46 1.79
N ALA A 83 6.50 5.88 2.04
CA ALA A 83 5.36 5.58 1.19
C ALA A 83 5.29 6.57 0.02
N SER A 84 4.83 6.12 -1.16
CA SER A 84 4.32 7.04 -2.18
C SER A 84 2.82 6.82 -2.40
N GLY A 85 2.09 7.90 -2.68
CA GLY A 85 0.70 7.86 -3.10
C GLY A 85 -0.30 7.33 -2.07
N ALA A 86 -1.30 6.61 -2.58
CA ALA A 86 -2.42 6.13 -1.80
C ALA A 86 -2.29 4.65 -1.42
N ALA A 87 -2.71 4.33 -0.19
CA ALA A 87 -2.85 2.97 0.29
C ALA A 87 -4.10 2.33 -0.30
N ARG A 88 -3.96 1.12 -0.86
CA ARG A 88 -5.11 0.32 -1.29
C ARG A 88 -5.77 -0.31 -0.09
N VAL A 89 -7.10 -0.37 -0.08
CA VAL A 89 -7.86 -0.82 1.10
C VAL A 89 -8.77 -1.98 0.76
N TYR A 90 -8.61 -3.10 1.46
CA TYR A 90 -9.53 -4.24 1.42
C TYR A 90 -10.17 -4.42 2.79
N GLN A 91 -11.48 -4.64 2.84
CA GLN A 91 -12.19 -4.77 4.11
C GLN A 91 -13.11 -5.98 4.13
N LEU A 92 -13.08 -6.72 5.23
CA LEU A 92 -14.09 -7.69 5.61
C LEU A 92 -14.88 -7.11 6.79
N SER A 93 -16.18 -6.91 6.61
CA SER A 93 -17.07 -6.43 7.67
C SER A 93 -18.17 -7.45 7.98
N ALA A 94 -19.15 -7.07 8.79
CA ALA A 94 -20.34 -7.86 9.09
C ALA A 94 -21.16 -8.27 7.83
N SER A 95 -20.93 -7.64 6.67
CA SER A 95 -21.51 -8.05 5.39
C SER A 95 -20.99 -9.39 4.87
N ASN A 96 -19.94 -9.95 5.51
CA ASN A 96 -19.34 -11.23 5.15
C ASN A 96 -18.86 -11.28 3.69
N ALA A 97 -18.31 -10.17 3.21
CA ALA A 97 -17.65 -10.04 1.91
C ALA A 97 -16.33 -9.29 2.07
N ILE A 98 -15.31 -9.68 1.31
CA ILE A 98 -14.09 -8.86 1.17
C ILE A 98 -14.36 -7.86 0.05
N THR A 99 -14.34 -6.57 0.38
CA THR A 99 -14.59 -5.49 -0.57
C THR A 99 -13.34 -4.66 -0.76
N ARG A 100 -13.03 -4.32 -2.03
CA ARG A 100 -12.05 -3.27 -2.35
C ARG A 100 -12.75 -1.92 -2.14
N LEU A 101 -12.20 -1.11 -1.24
CA LEU A 101 -12.67 0.24 -0.98
C LEU A 101 -11.87 1.26 -1.83
N ALA A 102 -12.27 2.53 -1.74
CA ALA A 102 -11.47 3.63 -2.26
C ALA A 102 -10.09 3.67 -1.60
N ASP A 103 -9.08 4.05 -2.37
CA ASP A 103 -7.72 4.17 -1.86
C ASP A 103 -7.62 5.38 -0.90
N VAL A 104 -6.77 5.27 0.11
CA VAL A 104 -6.59 6.28 1.15
C VAL A 104 -5.24 6.95 0.96
N THR A 105 -5.22 8.26 0.73
CA THR A 105 -3.97 9.02 0.59
C THR A 105 -3.08 8.85 1.82
N VAL A 106 -1.79 8.59 1.59
CA VAL A 106 -0.77 8.62 2.64
C VAL A 106 -0.04 9.96 2.54
N SER A 107 -0.10 10.75 3.60
CA SER A 107 0.54 12.07 3.64
C SER A 107 1.35 12.23 4.92
N GLY A 108 2.61 12.65 4.78
CA GLY A 108 3.52 12.80 5.93
C GLY A 108 3.75 11.50 6.71
N GLY A 109 3.63 10.33 6.05
CA GLY A 109 3.71 9.04 6.72
C GLY A 109 2.45 8.66 7.51
N THR A 110 1.34 9.39 7.35
CA THR A 110 0.09 9.07 8.02
C THR A 110 -1.00 8.75 7.02
N LEU A 111 -1.82 7.75 7.33
CA LEU A 111 -3.10 7.50 6.67
C LEU A 111 -4.21 7.50 7.72
N SER A 112 -5.38 7.99 7.32
CA SER A 112 -6.55 8.11 8.21
C SER A 112 -7.79 7.61 7.50
N THR A 113 -8.58 6.80 8.19
CA THR A 113 -9.85 6.26 7.67
C THR A 113 -10.82 5.95 8.81
N VAL A 114 -11.95 5.34 8.47
CA VAL A 114 -12.96 4.88 9.42
C VAL A 114 -13.19 3.38 9.22
N ALA A 115 -13.03 2.60 10.28
CA ALA A 115 -13.35 1.18 10.28
C ALA A 115 -14.72 0.96 10.92
N PRO A 116 -15.66 0.26 10.25
CA PRO A 116 -16.91 -0.13 10.87
C PRO A 116 -16.70 -1.24 11.90
N SER A 117 -17.68 -1.41 12.77
CA SER A 117 -17.68 -2.41 13.82
C SER A 117 -18.61 -3.60 13.49
N PRO A 118 -18.17 -4.86 13.66
CA PRO A 118 -16.79 -5.34 13.67
C PRO A 118 -16.21 -5.42 12.24
N SER A 119 -14.88 -5.26 12.09
CA SER A 119 -14.23 -5.39 10.78
C SER A 119 -12.76 -5.79 10.84
N VAL A 120 -12.28 -6.32 9.72
CA VAL A 120 -10.87 -6.54 9.39
C VAL A 120 -10.55 -5.71 8.17
N THR A 121 -9.64 -4.74 8.30
CA THR A 121 -9.23 -3.84 7.21
C THR A 121 -7.74 -4.05 6.93
N LEU A 122 -7.41 -4.31 5.67
CA LEU A 122 -6.05 -4.44 5.16
C LEU A 122 -5.70 -3.22 4.33
N PHE A 123 -4.63 -2.54 4.72
CA PHE A 123 -3.98 -1.49 3.94
C PHE A 123 -2.77 -2.07 3.23
N ILE A 124 -2.63 -1.76 1.94
CA ILE A 124 -1.45 -2.05 1.15
C ILE A 124 -0.85 -0.70 0.77
N VAL A 125 0.25 -0.34 1.44
CA VAL A 125 0.96 0.91 1.24
C VAL A 125 2.15 0.65 0.32
N PRO A 126 2.14 1.15 -0.92
CA PRO A 126 3.29 0.98 -1.82
C PRO A 126 4.49 1.80 -1.32
N PRO A 127 5.72 1.30 -1.54
CA PRO A 127 6.91 2.07 -1.22
C PRO A 127 7.04 3.25 -2.18
N ALA A 128 7.82 4.25 -1.78
CA ALA A 128 8.18 5.34 -2.65
C ALA A 128 9.02 4.81 -3.82
N SER A 129 8.60 5.17 -5.04
CA SER A 129 9.35 4.91 -6.26
C SER A 129 9.99 6.21 -6.72
N ARG A 130 11.28 6.19 -7.04
CA ARG A 130 11.93 7.35 -7.69
C ARG A 130 11.39 7.62 -9.09
N CYS A 131 10.85 6.59 -9.74
CA CYS A 131 10.22 6.69 -11.05
C CYS A 131 8.80 7.27 -11.00
N ASP A 132 8.25 7.49 -9.79
CA ASP A 132 7.02 8.26 -9.58
C ASP A 132 7.40 9.75 -9.44
N CYS A 133 7.77 10.36 -10.57
CA CYS A 133 8.30 11.71 -10.65
C CYS A 133 7.24 12.77 -10.30
N ASN A 134 5.95 12.47 -10.44
CA ASN A 134 4.86 13.40 -10.07
C ASN A 134 4.30 13.13 -8.65
N ARG A 135 4.73 12.05 -7.99
CA ARG A 135 4.35 11.62 -6.64
C ARG A 135 2.86 11.32 -6.49
N ASP A 136 2.23 10.78 -7.54
CA ASP A 136 0.82 10.40 -7.54
C ASP A 136 0.57 8.96 -7.03
N GLY A 137 1.64 8.18 -6.82
CA GLY A 137 1.57 6.80 -6.34
C GLY A 137 1.62 5.74 -7.42
N ALA A 138 1.69 6.12 -8.69
CA ALA A 138 1.69 5.19 -9.80
C ALA A 138 2.74 5.59 -10.83
N VAL A 139 3.71 4.71 -11.10
CA VAL A 139 4.66 4.93 -12.21
C VAL A 139 3.93 4.75 -13.55
N ASN A 140 3.67 5.85 -14.26
CA ASN A 140 2.87 5.89 -15.48
C ASN A 140 3.28 7.05 -16.42
N VAL A 141 2.51 7.28 -17.50
CA VAL A 141 2.82 8.32 -18.51
C VAL A 141 2.79 9.75 -17.95
N LEU A 142 2.09 9.98 -16.85
CA LEU A 142 2.08 11.27 -16.17
C LEU A 142 3.44 11.59 -15.53
N ASP A 143 4.21 10.58 -15.10
CA ASP A 143 5.60 10.76 -14.67
C ASP A 143 6.49 11.16 -15.85
N VAL A 144 6.29 10.53 -17.01
CA VAL A 144 7.01 10.90 -18.25
C VAL A 144 6.72 12.35 -18.59
N GLN A 145 5.45 12.75 -18.57
CA GLN A 145 5.07 14.15 -18.84
C GLN A 145 5.68 15.11 -17.82
N ARG A 146 5.73 14.71 -16.54
CA ARG A 146 6.36 15.50 -15.49
C ARG A 146 7.85 15.69 -15.76
N LEU A 147 8.56 14.61 -16.09
CA LEU A 147 9.98 14.64 -16.39
C LEU A 147 10.27 15.46 -17.66
N VAL A 148 9.43 15.36 -18.70
CA VAL A 148 9.54 16.18 -19.92
C VAL A 148 9.48 17.67 -19.56
N ASN A 149 8.55 18.06 -18.68
CA ASN A 149 8.43 19.45 -18.25
C ASN A 149 9.66 19.95 -17.48
N VAL A 150 10.34 19.07 -16.73
CA VAL A 150 11.58 19.39 -16.03
C VAL A 150 12.75 19.53 -17.02
N VAL A 151 12.90 18.59 -17.96
CA VAL A 151 13.95 18.63 -18.99
C VAL A 151 13.81 19.87 -19.89
N LEU A 152 12.58 20.28 -20.22
CA LEU A 152 12.30 21.49 -20.98
C LEU A 152 12.46 22.79 -20.18
N GLY A 153 12.73 22.71 -18.87
CA GLY A 153 12.87 23.87 -17.99
C GLY A 153 11.56 24.63 -17.72
N VAL A 154 10.41 24.04 -18.06
CA VAL A 154 9.08 24.64 -17.78
C VAL A 154 8.55 24.26 -16.41
N SER A 155 9.26 23.41 -15.68
CA SER A 155 8.98 23.05 -14.28
C SER A 155 10.26 22.88 -13.49
N PRO A 156 10.32 23.34 -12.22
CA PRO A 156 11.49 23.10 -11.38
C PRO A 156 11.59 21.61 -11.00
N PRO A 157 12.81 21.05 -10.90
CA PRO A 157 13.02 19.69 -10.43
C PRO A 157 12.65 19.55 -8.94
N LEU A 158 12.11 18.40 -8.56
CA LEU A 158 11.76 18.00 -7.19
C LEU A 158 12.82 17.09 -6.55
N GLY A 159 13.91 16.80 -7.28
CA GLY A 159 15.03 15.98 -6.83
C GLY A 159 14.83 14.48 -7.02
N THR A 160 13.79 14.07 -7.74
CA THR A 160 13.47 12.67 -8.07
C THR A 160 13.67 12.36 -9.56
N GLU A 161 13.94 13.39 -10.36
CA GLU A 161 13.98 13.34 -11.82
C GLU A 161 15.29 12.82 -12.40
N ASP A 162 16.38 12.84 -11.63
CA ASP A 162 17.68 12.23 -11.98
C ASP A 162 17.64 10.73 -11.62
N LEU A 163 17.29 9.91 -12.60
CA LEU A 163 17.05 8.48 -12.45
C LEU A 163 18.32 7.64 -12.68
N ASN A 164 19.36 8.15 -13.34
CA ASN A 164 20.68 7.48 -13.47
C ASN A 164 21.69 7.94 -12.42
N ARG A 165 21.37 8.97 -11.63
CA ARG A 165 22.21 9.58 -10.60
C ARG A 165 23.48 10.23 -11.17
N ASP A 166 23.39 10.82 -12.35
CA ASP A 166 24.52 11.53 -12.97
C ASP A 166 24.61 13.02 -12.57
N GLY A 167 23.66 13.48 -11.76
CA GLY A 167 23.56 14.86 -11.28
C GLY A 167 22.75 15.76 -12.20
N ARG A 168 22.12 15.23 -13.26
CA ARG A 168 21.27 15.97 -14.20
C ARG A 168 19.95 15.24 -14.38
N ALA A 169 18.92 16.02 -14.70
CA ALA A 169 17.64 15.50 -15.18
C ALA A 169 17.56 15.81 -16.68
N ASP A 170 17.75 14.82 -17.53
CA ASP A 170 17.82 15.00 -18.98
C ASP A 170 17.08 13.89 -19.79
N VAL A 171 17.36 13.84 -21.09
CA VAL A 171 16.72 12.90 -22.02
C VAL A 171 17.08 11.44 -21.74
N VAL A 172 18.20 11.19 -21.05
CA VAL A 172 18.60 9.86 -20.60
C VAL A 172 17.66 9.39 -19.49
N ASP A 173 17.30 10.27 -18.56
CA ASP A 173 16.28 9.98 -17.52
C ASP A 173 14.92 9.69 -18.13
N LEU A 174 14.52 10.48 -19.13
CA LEU A 174 13.28 10.24 -19.87
C LEU A 174 13.26 8.86 -20.52
N GLN A 175 14.34 8.47 -21.18
CA GLN A 175 14.44 7.16 -21.82
C GLN A 175 14.32 6.02 -20.80
N MET A 176 14.95 6.16 -19.62
CA MET A 176 14.81 5.18 -18.55
C MET A 176 13.37 5.11 -18.04
N LEU A 177 12.75 6.26 -17.75
CA LEU A 177 11.38 6.31 -17.26
C LEU A 177 10.40 5.68 -18.25
N VAL A 178 10.56 5.95 -19.54
CA VAL A 178 9.76 5.31 -20.61
C VAL A 178 9.91 3.79 -20.56
N ASN A 179 11.13 3.27 -20.40
CA ASN A 179 11.34 1.82 -20.28
C ASN A 179 10.63 1.24 -19.05
N VAL A 180 10.61 1.97 -17.92
CA VAL A 180 9.90 1.56 -16.70
C VAL A 180 8.39 1.51 -16.93
N VAL A 181 7.83 2.57 -17.54
CA VAL A 181 6.38 2.63 -17.86
C VAL A 181 5.97 1.52 -18.84
N LEU A 182 6.88 1.06 -19.70
CA LEU A 182 6.67 -0.07 -20.62
C LEU A 182 6.88 -1.45 -19.97
N GLY A 183 7.02 -1.53 -18.64
CA GLY A 183 7.13 -2.79 -17.89
C GLY A 183 8.55 -3.13 -17.43
N GLY A 184 9.51 -2.23 -17.62
CA GLY A 184 10.82 -2.33 -16.98
C GLY A 184 10.76 -2.08 -15.48
N THR A 185 11.85 -2.43 -14.78
CA THR A 185 12.01 -2.12 -13.35
C THR A 185 12.58 -0.72 -13.19
N CYS A 186 12.08 0.03 -12.21
CA CYS A 186 12.73 1.28 -11.80
C CYS A 186 14.17 0.95 -11.37
N PRO A 187 15.20 1.64 -11.90
CA PRO A 187 16.58 1.29 -11.59
C PRO A 187 16.90 1.59 -10.11
N GLU A 188 17.98 1.03 -9.57
CA GLU A 188 18.39 1.24 -8.17
C GLU A 188 19.06 2.58 -7.92
#